data_AF-A0A0S4IK77-F1
#
_entry.id   AF-A0A0S4IK77-F1
#
_cell.length_a   1.000
_cell.length_b   1.000
_cell.length_c   1.000
_cell.angle_alpha   90.00
_cell.angle_beta   90.00
_cell.angle_gamma   90.00
#
_symmetry.space_group_name_H-M   'P 1'
#
loop_
_entity.id
_entity.type
_entity.pdbx_description
1 polymer ?
#
loop_
_entity_poly.entity_id
_entity_poly.type
_entity_poly.pdbx_seq_one_letter_code
_entity_poly.pdbx_strand_id
1 'polypeptide(L)'
;MAICSLLFANVDWVAVLAAAMAQHFFSYFYYATLIAAPFTRLMANDKGVTDASKVVMRYDMLKCVLISFIASIARALFIIATLNTLKLTATAECKLCAYFDAALLVSAVTVIGSHADMWNQRHFKLQFFEILGDVSSAVLAALVLYSQS
;
A
#
# COMPACT_ATOMS: atom_id res chain seq x y z
N MET A 1 9.26 -17.57 -23.45
CA MET A 1 9.66 -16.75 -22.28
C MET A 1 8.43 -16.51 -21.44
N ALA A 2 8.45 -16.83 -20.14
CA ALA A 2 7.29 -16.66 -19.26
C ALA A 2 7.07 -15.17 -18.95
N ILE A 3 5.82 -14.74 -18.80
CA ILE A 3 5.48 -13.35 -18.43
C ILE A 3 6.20 -12.94 -17.13
N CYS A 4 6.33 -13.84 -16.15
CA CYS A 4 7.07 -13.59 -14.91
C CYS A 4 8.55 -13.27 -15.15
N SER A 5 9.22 -13.97 -16.06
CA SER A 5 10.62 -13.67 -16.43
C SER A 5 10.76 -12.35 -17.18
N LEU A 6 9.68 -11.80 -17.74
CA LEU A 6 9.69 -10.50 -18.43
C LEU A 6 9.37 -9.34 -17.46
N LEU A 7 8.48 -9.56 -16.50
CA LEU A 7 8.10 -8.57 -15.49
C LEU A 7 9.10 -8.46 -14.34
N PHE A 8 9.72 -9.59 -13.96
CA PHE A 8 10.58 -9.71 -12.78
C PHE A 8 12.02 -10.14 -13.13
N ALA A 9 12.47 -9.85 -14.36
CA ALA A 9 13.88 -10.04 -14.72
C ALA A 9 14.77 -9.22 -13.78
N ASN A 10 15.79 -9.85 -13.20
CA ASN A 10 16.81 -9.20 -12.35
C ASN A 10 16.23 -8.45 -11.14
N VAL A 11 15.15 -8.96 -10.53
CA VAL A 11 14.64 -8.40 -9.27
C VAL A 11 15.67 -8.56 -8.17
N ASP A 12 16.08 -7.44 -7.57
CA ASP A 12 16.79 -7.45 -6.30
C ASP A 12 15.81 -7.76 -5.17
N TRP A 13 15.83 -9.01 -4.71
CA TRP A 13 14.99 -9.47 -3.61
C TRP A 13 15.30 -8.77 -2.28
N VAL A 14 16.52 -8.27 -2.08
CA VAL A 14 16.86 -7.52 -0.87
C VAL A 14 16.12 -6.18 -0.88
N ALA A 15 16.13 -5.46 -2.00
CA ALA A 15 15.38 -4.21 -2.17
C ALA A 15 13.86 -4.43 -2.00
N VAL A 16 13.32 -5.52 -2.55
CA VAL A 16 11.89 -5.87 -2.40
C VAL A 16 11.53 -6.15 -0.93
N LEU A 17 12.34 -6.93 -0.23
CA LEU A 17 12.09 -7.25 1.18
C LEU A 17 12.24 -6.01 2.06
N ALA A 18 13.25 -5.16 1.81
CA ALA A 18 13.43 -3.89 2.52
C ALA A 18 12.22 -2.97 2.32
N ALA A 19 11.75 -2.83 1.08
CA ALA A 19 10.55 -2.05 0.77
C ALA A 19 9.31 -2.63 1.45
N ALA A 20 9.15 -3.95 1.45
CA ALA A 20 8.03 -4.61 2.10
C ALA A 20 8.04 -4.41 3.63
N MET A 21 9.21 -4.51 4.27
CA MET A 21 9.36 -4.23 5.70
C MET A 21 9.01 -2.78 6.02
N ALA A 22 9.54 -1.81 5.26
CA ALA A 22 9.26 -0.39 5.47
C ALA A 22 7.76 -0.08 5.38
N GLN A 23 7.09 -0.58 4.33
CA GLN A 23 5.65 -0.47 4.15
C GLN A 23 4.86 -1.12 5.29
N HIS A 24 5.30 -2.30 5.73
CA HIS A 24 4.62 -3.05 6.79
C HIS A 24 4.71 -2.32 8.13
N PHE A 25 5.90 -1.82 8.50
CA PHE A 25 6.07 -1.00 9.69
C PHE A 25 5.28 0.30 9.61
N PHE A 26 5.33 1.00 8.47
CA PHE A 26 4.52 2.19 8.26
C PHE A 26 3.03 1.90 8.42
N SER A 27 2.53 0.83 7.79
CA SER A 27 1.13 0.43 7.90
C SER A 27 0.76 0.14 9.35
N TYR A 28 1.61 -0.56 10.10
CA TYR A 28 1.39 -0.82 11.52
C TYR A 28 1.25 0.48 12.31
N PHE A 29 2.18 1.43 12.16
CA PHE A 29 2.12 2.74 12.83
C PHE A 29 0.92 3.57 12.36
N TYR A 30 0.63 3.56 11.06
CA TYR A 30 -0.49 4.29 10.47
C TYR A 30 -1.82 3.78 11.03
N TYR A 31 -2.04 2.47 11.08
CA TYR A 31 -3.25 1.90 11.65
C TYR A 31 -3.30 2.07 13.18
N ALA A 32 -2.18 1.93 13.90
CA ALA A 32 -2.14 2.15 15.34
C ALA A 32 -2.52 3.60 15.70
N THR A 33 -1.97 4.58 14.96
CA THR A 33 -2.28 6.00 15.15
C THR A 33 -3.70 6.34 14.73
N LEU A 34 -4.18 5.77 13.62
CA LEU A 34 -5.56 5.95 13.16
C LEU A 34 -6.56 5.37 14.15
N ILE A 35 -6.33 4.17 14.69
CA ILE A 35 -7.22 3.56 15.71
C ILE A 35 -7.18 4.35 17.03
N ALA A 36 -6.01 4.86 17.42
CA ALA A 36 -5.85 5.66 18.64
C ALA A 36 -6.46 7.06 18.53
N ALA A 37 -6.67 7.56 17.31
CA ALA A 37 -7.15 8.92 17.11
C ALA A 37 -8.63 9.09 17.50
N PRO A 38 -8.97 10.16 18.25
CA PRO A 38 -10.34 10.37 18.75
C PRO A 38 -11.35 10.58 17.63
N PHE A 39 -10.95 11.14 16.49
CA PHE A 39 -11.83 11.34 15.34
C PHE A 39 -12.32 10.01 14.76
N THR A 40 -11.51 8.95 14.81
CA THR A 40 -11.82 7.64 14.23
C THR A 40 -12.84 6.90 15.08
N ARG A 41 -12.76 7.08 16.41
CA ARG A 41 -13.80 6.63 17.35
C ARG A 41 -15.12 7.36 17.14
N LEU A 42 -15.08 8.68 16.91
CA LEU A 42 -16.27 9.47 16.59
C LEU A 42 -16.89 9.03 15.25
N MET A 43 -16.08 8.73 14.24
CA MET A 43 -16.54 8.22 12.94
C MET A 43 -17.13 6.80 13.04
N ALA A 44 -16.62 5.95 13.94
CA ALA A 44 -17.19 4.63 14.19
C ALA A 44 -18.56 4.72 14.92
N ASN A 45 -18.68 5.62 15.90
CA ASN A 45 -19.92 5.84 16.65
C ASN A 45 -21.07 6.37 15.78
N ASP A 46 -20.78 7.19 14.75
CA ASP A 46 -21.77 7.82 13.87
C ASP A 46 -22.60 6.82 13.01
N LYS A 47 -22.23 5.53 12.99
CA LYS A 47 -23.01 4.45 12.34
C LYS A 47 -23.46 3.33 13.28
N GLY A 48 -23.58 3.62 14.58
CA GLY A 48 -24.14 2.67 15.54
C GLY A 48 -23.19 1.53 15.91
N VAL A 49 -21.88 1.65 15.58
CA VAL A 49 -20.85 0.82 16.20
C VAL A 49 -20.67 1.33 17.63
N THR A 50 -21.51 0.83 18.54
CA THR A 50 -21.54 1.21 19.96
C THR A 50 -20.26 0.84 20.71
N ASP A 51 -19.38 0.05 20.09
CA ASP A 51 -18.20 -0.49 20.73
C ASP A 51 -17.04 -0.63 19.74
N ALA A 52 -16.21 0.42 19.64
CA ALA A 52 -15.03 0.46 18.78
C ALA A 52 -14.03 -0.70 19.07
N SER A 53 -14.12 -1.30 20.26
CA SER A 53 -13.36 -2.50 20.66
C SER A 53 -13.65 -3.73 19.77
N LYS A 54 -14.85 -3.83 19.19
CA LYS A 54 -15.25 -4.97 18.35
C LYS A 54 -14.71 -4.90 16.92
N VAL A 55 -14.28 -3.72 16.47
CA VAL A 55 -13.59 -3.56 15.17
C VAL A 55 -12.19 -4.16 15.22
N VAL A 56 -11.51 -4.02 16.36
CA VAL A 56 -10.13 -4.48 16.58
C VAL A 56 -10.03 -6.01 16.69
N MET A 57 -11.10 -6.72 17.05
CA MET A 57 -11.09 -8.17 17.29
C MET A 57 -11.74 -9.02 16.17
N ARG A 58 -12.07 -8.45 15.02
CA ARG A 58 -12.82 -9.19 13.97
C ARG A 58 -11.98 -10.20 13.19
N TYR A 59 -10.65 -10.02 13.16
CA TYR A 59 -9.73 -10.84 12.38
C TYR A 59 -8.55 -11.31 13.22
N ASP A 60 -8.08 -12.52 12.96
CA ASP A 60 -6.87 -13.08 13.56
C ASP A 60 -5.66 -12.19 13.23
N MET A 61 -5.03 -11.67 14.28
CA MET A 61 -3.88 -10.76 14.18
C MET A 61 -2.77 -11.33 13.31
N LEU A 62 -2.47 -12.63 13.44
CA LEU A 62 -1.41 -13.28 12.67
C LEU A 62 -1.76 -13.27 11.17
N LYS A 63 -3.02 -13.56 10.83
CA LYS A 63 -3.49 -13.53 9.43
C LYS A 63 -3.41 -12.13 8.85
N CYS A 64 -3.83 -11.11 9.60
CA CYS A 64 -3.72 -9.71 9.17
C CYS A 64 -2.27 -9.32 8.91
N VAL A 65 -1.35 -9.64 9.82
CA VAL A 65 0.08 -9.35 9.67
C VAL A 65 0.64 -10.02 8.41
N LEU A 66 0.37 -11.31 8.21
CA LEU A 66 0.86 -12.05 7.05
C LEU A 66 0.30 -11.50 5.73
N ILE A 67 -1.00 -11.26 5.66
CA ILE A 67 -1.65 -10.73 4.45
C ILE A 67 -1.11 -9.32 4.13
N SER A 68 -0.97 -8.45 5.14
CA SER A 68 -0.41 -7.10 4.96
C SER A 68 1.04 -7.13 4.50
N PHE A 69 1.85 -8.07 4.99
CA PHE A 69 3.23 -8.24 4.53
C PHE A 69 3.30 -8.73 3.09
N ILE A 70 2.49 -9.75 2.73
CA ILE A 70 2.39 -10.26 1.35
C ILE A 70 1.92 -9.15 0.41
N ALA A 71 0.93 -8.34 0.81
CA ALA A 71 0.47 -7.20 0.03
C ALA A 71 1.59 -6.17 -0.19
N SER A 72 2.46 -5.96 0.81
CA SER A 72 3.61 -5.05 0.70
C SER A 72 4.67 -5.56 -0.29
N ILE A 73 4.90 -6.88 -0.34
CA ILE A 73 5.74 -7.52 -1.36
C ILE A 73 5.11 -7.36 -2.75
N ALA A 74 3.82 -7.67 -2.88
CA ALA A 74 3.10 -7.57 -4.14
C ALA A 74 3.14 -6.14 -4.71
N ARG A 75 2.94 -5.13 -3.86
CA ARG A 75 3.03 -3.72 -4.24
C ARG A 75 4.43 -3.36 -4.77
N ALA A 76 5.49 -3.76 -4.06
CA ALA A 76 6.87 -3.51 -4.50
C ALA A 76 7.18 -4.19 -5.84
N LEU A 77 6.75 -5.44 -6.01
CA LEU A 77 6.88 -6.17 -7.27
C LEU A 77 6.11 -5.48 -8.41
N PHE A 78 4.91 -4.99 -8.15
CA PHE A 78 4.13 -4.24 -9.14
C PHE A 78 4.83 -2.95 -9.57
N ILE A 79 5.42 -2.19 -8.64
CA ILE A 79 6.20 -0.99 -8.98
C ILE A 79 7.37 -1.35 -9.90
N ILE A 80 8.13 -2.40 -9.57
CA ILE A 80 9.23 -2.88 -10.42
C ILE A 80 8.73 -3.31 -11.80
N ALA A 81 7.62 -4.06 -11.85
CA ALA A 81 7.02 -4.49 -13.10
C ALA A 81 6.56 -3.30 -13.95
N THR A 82 5.96 -2.28 -13.34
CA THR A 82 5.56 -1.03 -14.01
C THR A 82 6.77 -0.30 -14.59
N LEU A 83 7.86 -0.19 -13.84
CA LEU A 83 9.10 0.45 -14.32
C LEU A 83 9.73 -0.32 -15.48
N ASN A 84 9.79 -1.64 -15.38
CA ASN A 84 10.32 -2.53 -16.42
C ASN A 84 9.49 -2.51 -17.71
N THR A 85 8.16 -2.46 -17.58
CA THR A 85 7.23 -2.50 -18.72
C THR A 85 7.09 -1.17 -19.43
N LEU A 86 6.97 -0.07 -18.68
CA LEU A 86 6.80 1.26 -19.25
C LEU A 86 8.11 1.83 -19.81
N LYS A 87 9.25 1.13 -19.61
CA LYS A 87 10.59 1.60 -19.99
C LYS A 87 10.72 3.09 -19.69
N LEU A 88 10.38 3.48 -18.46
CA LEU A 88 10.58 4.84 -17.97
C LEU A 88 12.09 5.07 -17.79
N THR A 89 12.82 5.05 -18.91
CA THR A 89 14.23 5.38 -19.01
C THR A 89 14.32 6.89 -18.96
N ALA A 90 14.30 7.38 -17.73
CA ALA A 90 14.54 8.76 -17.43
C ALA A 90 16.05 9.00 -17.27
N THR A 91 16.51 10.18 -17.69
CA THR A 91 17.76 10.78 -17.21
C THR A 91 17.80 10.77 -15.67
N ALA A 92 18.97 10.83 -15.05
CA ALA A 92 19.12 10.68 -13.58
C ALA A 92 18.18 11.58 -12.76
N GLU A 93 17.83 12.76 -13.27
CA GLU A 93 16.90 13.72 -12.65
C GLU A 93 15.42 13.29 -12.72
N CYS A 94 15.04 12.46 -13.70
CA CYS A 94 13.67 12.01 -13.90
C CYS A 94 13.44 10.56 -13.39
N LYS A 95 14.50 9.88 -12.91
CA LYS A 95 14.43 8.52 -12.36
C LYS A 95 13.53 8.47 -11.12
N LEU A 96 13.66 9.42 -10.19
CA LEU A 96 12.82 9.51 -9.00
C LEU A 96 11.34 9.74 -9.36
N CYS A 97 11.07 10.60 -10.34
CA CYS A 97 9.71 10.85 -10.83
C CYS A 97 9.08 9.57 -11.39
N ALA A 98 9.83 8.77 -12.15
CA ALA A 98 9.34 7.49 -12.67
C ALA A 98 8.92 6.52 -11.54
N TYR A 99 9.67 6.46 -10.44
CA TYR A 99 9.32 5.67 -9.26
C TYR A 99 8.03 6.17 -8.59
N PHE A 100 7.85 7.48 -8.48
CA PHE A 100 6.60 8.06 -7.95
C PHE A 100 5.40 7.84 -8.87
N ASP A 101 5.56 8.01 -10.17
CA ASP A 101 4.50 7.77 -11.15
C ASP A 101 4.06 6.30 -11.12
N ALA A 102 5.02 5.38 -11.02
CA ALA A 102 4.73 3.95 -10.84
C ALA A 102 3.98 3.68 -9.52
N ALA A 103 4.38 4.31 -8.41
CA ALA A 103 3.70 4.18 -7.12
C ALA A 103 2.26 4.70 -7.16
N LEU A 104 2.04 5.86 -7.77
CA LEU A 104 0.73 6.47 -7.94
C LEU A 104 -0.16 5.62 -8.83
N LEU A 105 0.39 5.06 -9.92
CA LEU A 105 -0.34 4.15 -10.79
C LEU A 105 -0.79 2.89 -10.05
N VAL A 106 0.10 2.27 -9.28
CA VAL A 106 -0.24 1.09 -8.46
C VAL A 106 -1.33 1.44 -7.44
N SER A 107 -1.22 2.60 -6.79
CA SER A 107 -2.24 3.09 -5.84
C SER A 107 -3.59 3.39 -6.51
N ALA A 108 -3.57 3.91 -7.74
CA ALA A 108 -4.81 4.14 -8.50
C ALA A 108 -5.50 2.81 -8.82
N VAL A 109 -4.74 1.78 -9.21
CA VAL A 109 -5.28 0.45 -9.51
C VAL A 109 -5.89 -0.20 -8.26
N THR A 110 -5.21 -0.12 -7.11
CA THR A 110 -5.74 -0.66 -5.85
C THR A 110 -7.01 0.07 -5.41
N VAL A 111 -7.06 1.40 -5.52
CA VAL A 111 -8.24 2.20 -5.18
C VAL A 111 -9.41 1.90 -6.13
N ILE A 112 -9.17 1.84 -7.43
CA ILE A 112 -10.20 1.48 -8.43
C ILE A 112 -10.70 0.05 -8.18
N GLY A 113 -9.81 -0.90 -7.92
CA GLY A 113 -10.18 -2.28 -7.59
C GLY A 113 -11.03 -2.38 -6.32
N SER A 114 -10.73 -1.54 -5.33
CA SER A 114 -11.49 -1.47 -4.07
C SER A 114 -12.83 -0.74 -4.22
N HIS A 115 -13.01 0.02 -5.30
CA HIS A 115 -14.16 0.89 -5.51
C HIS A 115 -15.50 0.14 -5.60
N ALA A 116 -15.49 -1.11 -6.09
CA ALA A 116 -16.69 -1.96 -6.16
C ALA A 116 -17.28 -2.26 -4.77
N ASP A 117 -16.43 -2.34 -3.74
CA ASP A 117 -16.83 -2.56 -2.35
C ASP A 117 -17.00 -1.26 -1.56
N MET A 118 -16.35 -0.17 -2.00
CA MET A 118 -16.41 1.14 -1.35
C MET A 118 -17.82 1.72 -1.30
N TRP A 119 -18.61 1.59 -2.38
CA TRP A 119 -19.95 2.19 -2.43
C TRP A 119 -20.94 1.54 -1.46
N ASN A 120 -20.66 0.32 -1.00
CA ASN A 120 -21.59 -0.46 -0.20
C ASN A 120 -21.28 -0.50 1.31
N GLN A 121 -20.09 -0.10 1.79
CA GLN A 121 -19.71 -0.41 3.19
C GLN A 121 -18.89 0.60 4.03
N ARG A 122 -18.35 1.72 3.52
CA ARG A 122 -17.47 2.61 4.35
C ARG A 122 -17.79 4.11 4.23
N HIS A 123 -17.61 4.88 5.30
CA HIS A 123 -17.75 6.34 5.27
C HIS A 123 -16.68 6.95 4.37
N PHE A 124 -17.04 7.96 3.57
CA PHE A 124 -16.10 8.70 2.71
C PHE A 124 -14.82 9.14 3.46
N LYS A 125 -14.95 9.56 4.73
CA LYS A 125 -13.79 9.94 5.56
C LYS A 125 -12.86 8.77 5.87
N LEU A 126 -13.40 7.59 6.22
CA LEU A 126 -12.60 6.37 6.45
C LEU A 126 -11.94 5.89 5.14
N GLN A 127 -12.66 5.97 4.02
CA GLN A 127 -12.11 5.66 2.70
C GLN A 127 -10.97 6.61 2.33
N PHE A 128 -11.11 7.91 2.61
CA PHE A 128 -10.06 8.88 2.37
C PHE A 128 -8.78 8.54 3.16
N PHE A 129 -8.89 8.16 4.44
CA PHE A 129 -7.73 7.73 5.21
C PHE A 129 -7.16 6.39 4.73
N GLU A 130 -7.97 5.47 4.23
CA GLU A 130 -7.47 4.23 3.63
C GLU A 130 -6.69 4.50 2.34
N ILE A 131 -7.22 5.38 1.48
CA ILE A 131 -6.54 5.84 0.26
C ILE A 131 -5.21 6.52 0.60
N LEU A 132 -5.20 7.43 1.59
CA LEU A 132 -3.97 8.09 2.04
C LEU A 132 -2.94 7.09 2.56
N GLY A 133 -3.37 6.09 3.33
CA GLY A 133 -2.50 5.04 3.83
C GLY A 133 -1.89 4.20 2.70
N ASP A 134 -2.69 3.86 1.68
CA ASP A 134 -2.23 3.09 0.53
C ASP A 134 -1.25 3.88 -0.34
N VAL A 135 -1.58 5.13 -0.67
CA VAL A 135 -0.68 6.04 -1.41
C VAL A 135 0.64 6.25 -0.66
N SER A 136 0.57 6.51 0.65
CA SER A 136 1.78 6.71 1.47
C SER A 136 2.66 5.45 1.49
N SER A 137 2.03 4.27 1.57
CA SER A 137 2.75 2.99 1.51
C SER A 137 3.39 2.77 0.15
N ALA A 138 2.70 3.08 -0.95
CA ALA A 138 3.25 2.97 -2.30
C ALA A 138 4.42 3.91 -2.53
N VAL A 139 4.30 5.16 -2.09
CA VAL A 139 5.37 6.17 -2.14
C VAL A 139 6.58 5.72 -1.33
N LEU A 140 6.37 5.18 -0.12
CA LEU A 140 7.45 4.65 0.70
C LEU A 140 8.15 3.46 0.02
N ALA A 141 7.39 2.55 -0.60
CA ALA A 141 7.95 1.45 -1.38
C ALA A 141 8.85 1.96 -2.50
N ALA A 142 8.37 2.96 -3.25
CA ALA A 142 9.10 3.57 -4.35
C ALA A 142 10.39 4.27 -3.89
N LEU A 143 10.36 4.97 -2.75
CA LEU A 143 11.57 5.58 -2.17
C LEU A 143 12.62 4.55 -1.79
N VAL A 144 12.21 3.46 -1.13
CA VAL A 144 13.13 2.39 -0.74
C VAL A 144 13.72 1.71 -1.97
N LEU A 145 12.90 1.38 -2.96
CA LEU A 145 13.38 0.79 -4.21
C LEU A 145 14.32 1.73 -4.97
N TYR A 146 14.00 3.03 -5.04
CA TYR A 146 14.86 4.03 -5.65
C TYR A 146 16.24 4.11 -4.97
N SER A 147 16.28 4.09 -3.63
CA SER A 147 17.54 4.16 -2.87
C SER A 147 18.49 2.98 -3.10
N GLN A 148 17.97 1.87 -3.62
CA GLN A 148 18.73 0.65 -3.93
C GLN A 148 19.08 0.53 -5.43
N SER A 149 18.66 1.50 -6.25
CA SER A 149 18.73 1.45 -7.72
C SER A 149 19.72 2.42 -8.35
#